data_AF-A0A1I6PGY5-F1
#
_entry.id   AF-A0A1I6PGY5-F1
#
_cell.length_a   1.000
_cell.length_b   1.000
_cell.length_c   1.000
_cell.angle_alpha   90.00
_cell.angle_beta   90.00
_cell.angle_gamma   90.00
#
_symmetry.space_group_name_H-M   'P 1'
#
loop_
_entity.id
_entity.type
_entity.pdbx_description
1 polymer ?
#
loop_
_entity_poly.entity_id
_entity_poly.type
_entity_poly.pdbx_seq_one_letter_code
_entity_poly.pdbx_strand_id
1 'polypeptide(L)' 'MQINNIILTLTACAGLAACGDTMGEQALGGGAIGAGAAALTGGGLLQGAAIGAGANVLACQSGAVRCN' A
#
# COMPACT_ATOMS: atom_id res chain seq x y z
N MET A 1 -20.61 -10.06 6.00
CA MET A 1 -20.92 -8.83 5.23
C MET A 1 -20.23 -7.57 5.80
N GLN A 2 -20.20 -7.32 7.13
CA GLN A 2 -19.53 -6.12 7.70
C GLN A 2 -18.00 -6.11 7.59
N ILE A 3 -17.34 -7.28 7.74
CA ILE A 3 -15.87 -7.38 7.72
C ILE A 3 -15.28 -6.93 6.37
N ASN A 4 -15.97 -7.23 5.26
CA ASN A 4 -15.50 -6.83 3.92
C ASN A 4 -15.51 -5.31 3.75
N ASN A 5 -16.54 -4.63 4.27
CA ASN A 5 -16.62 -3.17 4.22
C ASN A 5 -15.54 -2.52 5.09
N ILE A 6 -15.25 -3.08 6.27
CA ILE A 6 -14.21 -2.57 7.18
C ILE A 6 -12.83 -2.71 6.55
N ILE A 7 -12.53 -3.84 5.92
CA ILE A 7 -11.26 -4.03 5.21
C ILE A 7 -11.14 -3.03 4.07
N LEU A 8 -12.20 -2.81 3.29
CA LEU A 8 -12.19 -1.87 2.17
C LEU A 8 -11.95 -0.42 2.62
N THR A 9 -12.60 0.02 3.72
CA THR A 9 -12.36 1.35 4.29
C THR A 9 -10.99 1.46 4.95
N LEU A 10 -10.49 0.40 5.60
CA LEU A 10 -9.13 0.41 6.14
C LEU A 10 -8.09 0.48 5.03
N THR A 11 -8.27 -0.27 3.95
CA THR A 11 -7.37 -0.24 2.79
C THR A 11 -7.46 1.10 2.06
N ALA A 12 -8.64 1.72 1.98
CA ALA A 12 -8.79 3.07 1.43
C ALA A 12 -8.10 4.12 2.31
N CYS A 13 -8.27 4.06 3.64
CA CYS A 13 -7.60 4.97 4.58
C CYS A 13 -6.07 4.73 4.62
N ALA A 14 -5.64 3.47 4.59
CA ALA A 14 -4.22 3.11 4.57
C ALA A 14 -3.57 3.43 3.23
N GLY A 15 -4.27 3.27 2.11
CA GLY A 15 -3.82 3.70 0.79
C GLY A 15 -3.71 5.22 0.68
N LEU A 16 -4.62 5.96 1.33
CA LEU A 16 -4.55 7.42 1.41
C LEU A 16 -3.39 7.89 2.31
N ALA A 17 -3.16 7.22 3.45
CA ALA A 17 -2.05 7.51 4.35
C ALA A 17 -0.68 7.08 3.80
N ALA A 18 -0.64 6.03 2.99
CA ALA A 18 0.56 5.56 2.32
C ALA A 18 0.97 6.44 1.14
N CYS A 19 0.14 7.38 0.71
CA CYS A 19 0.43 8.22 -0.44
C CYS A 19 1.15 9.53 -0.09
N GLY A 20 1.76 9.61 1.10
CA GLY A 20 2.42 10.78 1.68
C GLY A 20 3.24 11.64 0.72
N ASP A 21 3.51 12.89 1.13
CA ASP A 21 4.00 13.97 0.26
C ASP A 21 5.32 13.65 -0.48
N THR A 22 6.13 12.70 -0.01
CA THR A 22 7.40 12.32 -0.63
C THR A 22 7.44 10.88 -1.13
N MET A 23 8.26 10.64 -2.17
CA MET A 23 8.49 9.30 -2.74
C MET A 23 8.94 8.26 -1.68
N GLY A 24 9.66 8.71 -0.64
CA GLY A 24 10.13 7.83 0.43
C GLY A 24 8.99 7.33 1.31
N GLU A 25 8.06 8.21 1.67
CA GLU A 25 6.85 7.85 2.42
C GLU A 25 5.93 6.95 1.60
N GLN A 26 5.83 7.19 0.29
CA GLN A 26 5.10 6.33 -0.63
C GLN A 26 5.69 4.93 -0.74
N ALA A 27 7.01 4.83 -0.86
CA ALA A 27 7.69 3.55 -0.88
C ALA A 27 7.58 2.81 0.46
N LEU A 28 7.71 3.53 1.59
CA LEU A 28 7.57 2.93 2.92
C LEU A 28 6.14 2.43 3.18
N GLY A 29 5.13 3.24 2.88
CA GLY A 29 3.73 2.89 3.10
C GLY A 29 3.30 1.70 2.23
N GLY A 30 3.61 1.76 0.93
CA GLY A 30 3.36 0.65 0.01
C GLY A 30 4.14 -0.60 0.38
N GLY A 31 5.40 -0.45 0.79
CA GLY A 31 6.25 -1.55 1.19
C GLY A 31 5.81 -2.20 2.50
N ALA A 32 5.36 -1.44 3.48
CA ALA A 32 4.82 -1.96 4.73
C ALA A 32 3.54 -2.77 4.50
N ILE A 33 2.63 -2.25 3.68
CA ILE A 33 1.38 -2.95 3.33
C ILE A 33 1.68 -4.20 2.50
N GLY A 34 2.58 -4.09 1.51
CA GLY A 34 2.99 -5.22 0.68
C GLY A 34 3.74 -6.31 1.47
N ALA A 35 4.58 -5.93 2.42
CA ALA A 35 5.24 -6.85 3.35
C ALA A 35 4.23 -7.53 4.27
N GLY A 36 3.27 -6.77 4.83
CA GLY A 36 2.20 -7.31 5.67
C GLY A 36 1.30 -8.28 4.91
N ALA A 37 0.94 -7.95 3.67
CA ALA A 37 0.17 -8.84 2.80
C ALA A 37 0.94 -10.12 2.46
N ALA A 38 2.25 -10.02 2.18
CA ALA A 38 3.09 -11.18 1.96
C ALA A 38 3.24 -12.04 3.24
N ALA A 39 3.36 -11.42 4.41
CA ALA A 39 3.39 -12.12 5.69
C ALA A 39 2.12 -12.96 5.92
N LEU A 40 0.96 -12.39 5.60
CA LEU A 40 -0.34 -13.05 5.76
C LEU A 40 -0.60 -14.15 4.73
N THR A 41 -0.10 -13.98 3.51
CA THR A 41 -0.26 -14.95 2.42
C THR A 41 0.85 -16.00 2.36
N GLY A 42 1.83 -15.93 3.27
CA GLY A 42 3.00 -16.82 3.28
C GLY A 42 3.98 -16.57 2.13
N GLY A 43 3.85 -15.42 1.45
CA GLY A 43 4.76 -14.99 0.39
C GLY A 43 6.05 -14.38 0.93
N GLY A 44 7.03 -14.17 0.04
CA GLY A 44 8.29 -13.54 0.41
C GLY A 44 8.10 -12.10 0.89
N LEU A 45 8.37 -11.82 2.16
CA LEU A 45 8.23 -10.50 2.79
C LEU A 45 8.94 -9.40 2.00
N LEU A 46 10.18 -9.65 1.58
CA LEU A 46 11.00 -8.69 0.85
C LEU A 46 10.46 -8.44 -0.56
N GLN A 47 9.93 -9.48 -1.21
CA GLN A 47 9.31 -9.38 -2.52
C GLN A 47 7.96 -8.65 -2.44
N GLY A 48 7.14 -8.95 -1.43
CA GLY A 48 5.90 -8.23 -1.15
C GLY A 48 6.14 -6.76 -0.83
N ALA A 49 7.18 -6.47 -0.05
CA ALA A 49 7.59 -5.09 0.26
C ALA A 49 8.04 -4.35 -0.99
N ALA A 50 8.90 -4.95 -1.82
CA ALA A 50 9.40 -4.31 -3.03
C ALA A 50 8.27 -4.05 -4.05
N ILE A 51 7.39 -5.03 -4.25
CA ILE A 51 6.24 -4.91 -5.15
C ILE A 51 5.26 -3.87 -4.61
N GLY A 52 4.94 -3.90 -3.31
CA GLY A 52 4.04 -2.96 -2.67
C GLY A 52 4.57 -1.52 -2.69
N ALA A 53 5.86 -1.33 -2.43
CA ALA A 53 6.52 -0.03 -2.51
C ALA A 53 6.47 0.53 -3.93
N GLY A 54 6.87 -0.26 -4.92
CA GLY A 54 6.88 0.14 -6.33
C GLY A 54 5.47 0.40 -6.86
N ALA A 55 4.51 -0.46 -6.53
CA ALA A 55 3.12 -0.30 -6.95
C ALA A 55 2.47 0.94 -6.34
N ASN A 56 2.77 1.25 -5.07
CA ASN A 56 2.21 2.44 -4.41
C ASN A 56 2.79 3.74 -4.98
N VAL A 57 4.12 3.80 -5.16
CA VAL A 57 4.77 4.95 -5.82
C VAL A 57 4.24 5.13 -7.24
N LEU A 58 4.14 4.05 -8.02
CA LEU A 58 3.65 4.12 -9.40
C LEU A 58 2.17 4.52 -9.47
N ALA A 59 1.31 4.02 -8.58
CA ALA A 59 -0.10 4.38 -8.51
C ALA A 59 -0.30 5.87 -8.18
N CYS A 60 0.55 6.40 -7.31
CA CYS A 60 0.49 7.80 -6.91
C CYS A 60 1.15 8.74 -7.96
N GLN A 61 2.21 8.30 -8.64
CA GLN A 61 2.84 9.07 -9.72
C GLN A 61 2.07 9.02 -11.05
N SER A 62 1.31 7.95 -11.31
CA SER A 62 0.44 7.82 -12.50
C SER A 62 -0.89 8.57 -12.37
N GLY A 63 -1.18 9.16 -11.19
CA GLY A 63 -2.44 9.84 -10.91
C GLY A 63 -3.65 8.91 -10.76
N ALA A 64 -3.44 7.58 -10.73
CA ALA A 64 -4.49 6.61 -10.44
C ALA A 64 -5.01 6.76 -9.01
N VAL A 65 -4.12 7.17 -8.09
CA VAL A 65 -4.46 7.58 -6.73
C VAL A 65 -3.98 9.02 -6.56
N ARG A 66 -4.88 9.90 -6.12
CA ARG A 66 -4.54 11.28 -5.81
C ARG A 66 -3.84 11.32 -4.46
N CYS A 67 -2.52 11.20 -4.48
CA CYS A 67 -1.66 11.70 -3.41
C CYS A 67 -1.67 13.23 -3.49
N ASN A 68 -1.75 13.88 -2.33
CA ASN A 68 -1.65 15.33 -2.22
C ASN A 68 -0.28 15.66 -1.66
#